data_AF-A0A2K9FHH4-F1
#
_entry.id   AF-A0A2K9FHH4-F1
#
_cell.length_a   1.000
_cell.length_b   1.000
_cell.length_c   1.000
_cell.angle_alpha   90.00
_cell.angle_beta   90.00
_cell.angle_gamma   90.00
#
_symmetry.space_group_name_H-M   'P 1'
#
loop_
_entity.id
_entity.type
_entity.pdbx_description
1 polymer ?
#
loop_
_entity_poly.entity_id
_entity_poly.type
_entity_poly.pdbx_seq_one_letter_code
_entity_poly.pdbx_strand_id
1 'polypeptide(L)'
;MSWAAHELESYILHKHTKVKVSYLAILLGCFLPDMGTKGTVYGFEIGSFSFKPENAWDYHRGWPGVGFTHTLAWGVVLALAVLLIFKSREWALGLLIGQWAHVLTDCFDSVGVMLFFPFTDQHYSTGMWAYAAQEGRYGDAAAYYGSLGLAWDLFWLAMLAYNYRSLTAKYFKQHVYPADPAWGWLRHRVGLSDRFLLALYHAYFLYGACRIFAWTIWAQTSEDAPMDWKWGGPYWVDKATVEHPPVTEFLANTLVGLTGLVAFCWVVWLAVGRRLWLRTPPYAEVEFVRTSVPRPRHSEENDEDGERADDGERDDAASAEAEPGRQSPDRA
;
A
#
# COMPACT_ATOMS: atom_id res chain seq x y z
N MET A 1 4.29 -14.60 6.29
CA MET A 1 3.83 -13.22 6.14
C MET A 1 5.03 -12.32 5.91
N SER A 2 4.91 -11.41 4.95
CA SER A 2 5.98 -10.45 4.68
C SER A 2 5.86 -9.22 5.56
N TRP A 3 6.94 -8.91 6.29
CA TRP A 3 6.89 -7.81 7.23
C TRP A 3 7.01 -6.45 6.56
N ALA A 4 7.81 -6.26 5.49
CA ALA A 4 7.94 -4.95 4.82
C ALA A 4 7.79 -4.90 3.31
N ALA A 5 7.55 -6.02 2.63
CA ALA A 5 7.23 -5.98 1.21
C ALA A 5 5.98 -5.13 0.94
N HIS A 6 4.96 -5.19 1.80
CA HIS A 6 3.67 -4.52 1.58
C HIS A 6 3.75 -3.00 1.41
N GLU A 7 4.68 -2.34 2.11
CA GLU A 7 4.96 -0.91 1.97
C GLU A 7 5.67 -0.58 0.66
N LEU A 8 6.56 -1.46 0.20
CA LEU A 8 7.45 -1.21 -0.94
C LEU A 8 6.83 -1.65 -2.27
N GLU A 9 6.17 -2.81 -2.29
CA GLU A 9 5.53 -3.38 -3.46
C GLU A 9 4.41 -2.47 -3.99
N SER A 10 3.71 -1.76 -3.10
CA SER A 10 2.62 -0.84 -3.45
C SER A 10 3.04 0.22 -4.48
N TYR A 11 4.28 0.73 -4.39
CA TYR A 11 4.82 1.67 -5.36
C TYR A 11 5.02 1.03 -6.76
N ILE A 12 5.49 -0.21 -6.77
CA ILE A 12 5.74 -0.98 -7.99
C ILE A 12 4.41 -1.37 -8.63
N LEU A 13 3.47 -1.90 -7.84
CA LEU A 13 2.14 -2.27 -8.29
C LEU A 13 1.42 -1.09 -8.93
N HIS A 14 1.40 0.08 -8.29
CA HIS A 14 0.81 1.29 -8.87
C HIS A 14 1.47 1.66 -10.21
N LYS A 15 2.80 1.58 -10.30
CA LYS A 15 3.53 1.90 -11.53
C LYS A 15 3.22 0.95 -12.68
N HIS A 16 3.03 -0.34 -12.40
CA HIS A 16 2.90 -1.38 -13.43
C HIS A 16 1.46 -1.75 -13.79
N THR A 17 0.48 -1.37 -12.98
CA THR A 17 -0.94 -1.70 -13.19
C THR A 17 -1.52 -1.10 -14.48
N LYS A 18 -0.90 -0.06 -15.07
CA LYS A 18 -1.29 0.64 -16.33
C LYS A 18 -2.71 1.20 -16.41
N VAL A 19 -3.60 0.84 -15.49
CA VAL A 19 -4.92 1.44 -15.29
C VAL A 19 -4.88 2.40 -14.10
N LYS A 20 -5.79 3.38 -14.07
CA LYS A 20 -5.89 4.34 -12.96
C LYS A 20 -6.39 3.62 -11.72
N VAL A 21 -5.57 3.59 -10.68
CA VAL A 21 -5.86 2.97 -9.38
C VAL A 21 -5.34 3.87 -8.27
N SER A 22 -6.01 3.83 -7.12
CA SER A 22 -5.54 4.58 -5.96
C SER A 22 -4.34 3.88 -5.33
N TYR A 23 -3.23 4.61 -5.16
CA TYR A 23 -2.07 4.13 -4.42
C TYR A 23 -2.43 3.82 -2.96
N LEU A 24 -3.19 4.69 -2.29
CA LEU A 24 -3.60 4.47 -0.90
C LEU A 24 -4.48 3.23 -0.75
N ALA A 25 -5.33 2.96 -1.74
CA ALA A 25 -6.16 1.76 -1.78
C ALA A 25 -5.32 0.48 -1.97
N ILE A 26 -4.28 0.51 -2.82
CA ILE A 26 -3.33 -0.62 -2.91
C ILE A 26 -2.67 -0.85 -1.56
N LEU A 27 -2.09 0.20 -0.97
CA LEU A 27 -1.42 0.10 0.30
C LEU A 27 -2.34 -0.41 1.42
N LEU A 28 -3.55 0.11 1.50
CA LEU A 28 -4.56 -0.36 2.45
C LEU A 28 -4.92 -1.82 2.19
N GLY A 29 -5.09 -2.22 0.93
CA GLY A 29 -5.35 -3.60 0.54
C GLY A 29 -4.25 -4.54 1.00
N CYS A 30 -2.99 -4.11 0.92
CA CYS A 30 -1.84 -4.87 1.40
C CYS A 30 -1.81 -5.03 2.93
N PHE A 31 -2.49 -4.17 3.70
CA PHE A 31 -2.51 -4.26 5.17
C PHE A 31 -3.76 -4.91 5.74
N LEU A 32 -4.89 -4.78 5.04
CA LEU A 32 -6.20 -5.16 5.56
C LEU A 32 -6.31 -6.60 6.08
N PRO A 33 -5.75 -7.63 5.42
CA PRO A 33 -5.86 -9.00 5.93
C PRO A 33 -5.22 -9.19 7.31
N ASP A 34 -4.20 -8.40 7.64
CA ASP A 34 -3.45 -8.51 8.88
C ASP A 34 -3.87 -7.49 9.96
N MET A 35 -4.42 -6.33 9.57
CA MET A 35 -4.80 -5.25 10.49
C MET A 35 -5.79 -5.69 11.60
N GLY A 36 -6.69 -6.62 11.29
CA GLY A 36 -7.70 -7.10 12.24
C GLY A 36 -7.34 -8.41 12.95
N THR A 37 -6.26 -9.06 12.54
CA THR A 37 -5.97 -10.45 12.94
C THR A 37 -4.70 -10.53 13.79
N LYS A 38 -3.68 -9.73 13.47
CA LYS A 38 -2.35 -9.81 14.08
C LYS A 38 -2.32 -9.47 15.57
N GLY A 39 -3.14 -8.52 16.01
CA GLY A 39 -3.27 -8.20 17.44
C GLY A 39 -3.68 -9.43 18.24
N THR A 40 -4.71 -10.14 17.78
CA THR A 40 -5.18 -11.38 18.41
C THR A 40 -4.18 -12.52 18.27
N VAL A 41 -3.53 -12.65 17.10
CA VAL A 41 -2.54 -13.71 16.83
C VAL A 41 -1.35 -13.65 17.77
N TYR A 42 -0.79 -12.45 18.00
CA TYR A 42 0.32 -12.28 18.95
C TYR A 42 -0.13 -12.29 20.41
N GLY A 43 -1.43 -12.14 20.65
CA GLY A 43 -2.00 -12.00 21.97
C GLY A 43 -1.97 -10.55 22.44
N PHE A 44 -3.04 -10.13 23.09
CA PHE A 44 -3.05 -8.92 23.91
C PHE A 44 -3.79 -9.17 25.22
N GLU A 45 -3.41 -8.41 26.24
CA GLU A 45 -4.00 -8.51 27.57
C GLU A 45 -4.86 -7.27 27.85
N ILE A 46 -6.07 -7.48 28.38
CA ILE A 46 -6.93 -6.42 28.92
C ILE A 46 -7.22 -6.77 30.38
N GLY A 47 -6.48 -6.15 31.29
CA GLY A 47 -6.56 -6.46 32.72
C GLY A 47 -6.09 -7.89 32.99
N SER A 48 -6.97 -8.74 33.54
CA SER A 48 -6.70 -10.16 33.79
C SER A 48 -7.08 -11.09 32.63
N PHE A 49 -7.61 -10.55 31.53
CA PHE A 49 -8.02 -11.34 30.37
C PHE A 49 -6.90 -11.38 29.34
N SER A 50 -6.48 -12.58 28.95
CA SER A 50 -5.56 -12.81 27.85
C SER A 50 -6.35 -13.26 26.62
N PHE A 51 -6.19 -12.55 25.51
CA PHE A 51 -6.82 -12.87 24.23
C PHE A 51 -5.75 -13.39 23.27
N LYS A 52 -5.44 -14.68 23.36
CA LYS A 52 -4.52 -15.38 22.47
C LYS A 52 -5.14 -16.70 22.03
N PRO A 53 -5.20 -17.01 20.72
CA PRO A 53 -5.66 -18.30 20.25
C PRO A 53 -4.67 -19.41 20.67
N GLU A 54 -5.19 -20.62 20.90
CA GLU A 54 -4.35 -21.79 21.19
C GLU A 54 -3.40 -22.08 20.03
N ASN A 55 -3.95 -22.08 18.80
CA ASN A 55 -3.20 -22.25 17.55
C ASN A 55 -3.24 -20.95 16.76
N ALA A 56 -2.18 -20.15 16.90
CA ALA A 56 -2.08 -18.83 16.27
C ALA A 56 -2.20 -18.87 14.74
N TRP A 57 -1.59 -19.87 14.10
CA TRP A 57 -1.65 -20.03 12.65
C TRP A 57 -3.05 -20.45 12.17
N ASP A 58 -3.72 -21.36 12.89
CA ASP A 58 -5.04 -21.89 12.50
C ASP A 58 -6.11 -20.80 12.62
N TYR A 59 -6.08 -20.01 13.70
CA TYR A 59 -6.92 -18.81 13.78
C TYR A 59 -6.64 -17.83 12.63
N HIS A 60 -5.37 -17.53 12.36
CA HIS A 60 -4.99 -16.50 11.38
C HIS A 60 -5.23 -16.90 9.92
N ARG A 61 -4.96 -18.15 9.58
CA ARG A 61 -4.85 -18.66 8.20
C ARG A 61 -5.77 -19.83 7.90
N GLY A 62 -6.40 -20.42 8.91
CA GLY A 62 -7.29 -21.57 8.80
C GLY A 62 -8.77 -21.24 8.95
N TRP A 63 -9.58 -22.30 9.02
CA TRP A 63 -11.03 -22.27 9.20
C TRP A 63 -11.47 -23.42 10.15
N PRO A 64 -12.30 -23.17 11.19
CA PRO A 64 -12.98 -21.93 11.53
C PRO A 64 -12.06 -20.92 12.25
N GLY A 65 -11.75 -19.83 11.54
CA GLY A 65 -10.84 -18.77 11.95
C GLY A 65 -11.05 -17.53 11.07
N VAL A 66 -10.10 -16.61 11.08
CA VAL A 66 -10.10 -15.43 10.21
C VAL A 66 -9.33 -15.66 8.90
N GLY A 67 -8.91 -16.89 8.60
CA GLY A 67 -8.17 -17.20 7.36
C GLY A 67 -8.90 -16.81 6.08
N PHE A 68 -10.23 -16.64 6.12
CA PHE A 68 -10.99 -16.13 4.97
C PHE A 68 -10.56 -14.72 4.53
N THR A 69 -9.95 -13.91 5.41
CA THR A 69 -9.43 -12.58 5.04
C THR A 69 -8.22 -12.66 4.13
N HIS A 70 -7.55 -13.82 4.11
CA HIS A 70 -6.37 -14.10 3.28
C HIS A 70 -6.73 -14.95 2.06
N THR A 71 -7.82 -14.58 1.38
CA THR A 71 -8.34 -15.30 0.20
C THR A 71 -8.54 -14.34 -0.96
N LEU A 72 -8.50 -14.84 -2.20
CA LEU A 72 -8.77 -14.00 -3.36
C LEU A 72 -10.25 -13.55 -3.42
N ALA A 73 -11.16 -14.41 -2.94
CA ALA A 73 -12.59 -14.10 -2.88
C ALA A 73 -12.87 -12.92 -1.94
N TRP A 74 -12.16 -12.80 -0.82
CA TRP A 74 -12.29 -11.68 0.09
C TRP A 74 -11.89 -10.35 -0.54
N GLY A 75 -10.83 -10.32 -1.34
CA GLY A 75 -10.47 -9.14 -2.15
C GLY A 75 -11.61 -8.67 -3.05
N VAL A 76 -12.33 -9.61 -3.69
CA VAL A 76 -13.51 -9.30 -4.52
C VAL A 76 -14.64 -8.70 -3.68
N VAL A 77 -14.91 -9.26 -2.49
CA VAL A 77 -15.92 -8.72 -1.56
C VAL A 77 -15.58 -7.30 -1.14
N LEU A 78 -14.34 -7.03 -0.75
CA LEU A 78 -13.88 -5.68 -0.37
C LEU A 78 -14.01 -4.69 -1.53
N ALA A 79 -13.59 -5.08 -2.73
CA ALA A 79 -13.70 -4.23 -3.92
C ALA A 79 -15.16 -3.85 -4.23
N LEU A 80 -16.09 -4.81 -4.11
CA LEU A 80 -17.52 -4.56 -4.30
C LEU A 80 -18.12 -3.68 -3.21
N ALA A 81 -17.72 -3.87 -1.95
CA ALA A 81 -18.12 -3.00 -0.86
C ALA A 81 -17.71 -1.55 -1.14
N VAL A 82 -16.50 -1.34 -1.66
CA VAL A 82 -16.03 0.00 -2.05
C VAL A 82 -16.80 0.58 -3.24
N LEU A 83 -17.09 -0.21 -4.28
CA LEU A 83 -17.94 0.23 -5.38
C LEU A 83 -19.36 0.60 -4.89
N LEU A 84 -19.90 -0.14 -3.93
CA LEU A 84 -21.23 0.09 -3.38
C LEU A 84 -21.29 1.37 -2.52
N ILE A 85 -20.34 1.52 -1.59
CA ILE A 85 -20.36 2.56 -0.55
C ILE A 85 -19.74 3.86 -1.08
N PHE A 86 -18.51 3.77 -1.59
CA PHE A 86 -17.71 4.93 -1.97
C PHE A 86 -17.88 5.32 -3.43
N LYS A 87 -18.37 4.39 -4.28
CA LYS A 87 -18.53 4.60 -5.72
C LYS A 87 -17.22 5.13 -6.32
N SER A 88 -16.12 4.41 -6.11
CA SER A 88 -14.83 4.70 -6.75
C SER A 88 -14.23 3.43 -7.34
N ARG A 89 -13.99 3.45 -8.65
CA ARG A 89 -13.36 2.35 -9.39
C ARG A 89 -11.88 2.23 -9.03
N GLU A 90 -11.22 3.36 -8.86
CA GLU A 90 -9.80 3.47 -8.57
C GLU A 90 -9.47 2.88 -7.19
N TRP A 91 -10.32 3.16 -6.20
CA TRP A 91 -10.21 2.56 -4.87
C TRP A 91 -10.57 1.07 -4.87
N ALA A 92 -11.64 0.67 -5.56
CA ALA A 92 -12.03 -0.73 -5.62
C ALA A 92 -10.95 -1.61 -6.26
N LEU A 93 -10.40 -1.18 -7.40
CA LEU A 93 -9.29 -1.87 -8.06
C LEU A 93 -8.01 -1.83 -7.23
N GLY A 94 -7.68 -0.67 -6.63
CA GLY A 94 -6.49 -0.55 -5.78
C GLY A 94 -6.54 -1.54 -4.62
N LEU A 95 -7.64 -1.58 -3.87
CA LEU A 95 -7.84 -2.52 -2.77
C LEU A 95 -7.78 -3.98 -3.22
N LEU A 96 -8.39 -4.32 -4.36
CA LEU A 96 -8.32 -5.66 -4.91
C LEU A 96 -6.88 -6.08 -5.20
N ILE A 97 -6.12 -5.21 -5.87
CA ILE A 97 -4.73 -5.48 -6.24
C ILE A 97 -3.86 -5.62 -5.00
N GLY A 98 -3.98 -4.70 -4.04
CA GLY A 98 -3.21 -4.76 -2.80
C GLY A 98 -3.54 -6.00 -1.97
N GLN A 99 -4.82 -6.33 -1.83
CA GLN A 99 -5.24 -7.51 -1.07
C GLN A 99 -4.78 -8.81 -1.75
N TRP A 100 -4.89 -8.91 -3.08
CA TRP A 100 -4.36 -10.06 -3.81
C TRP A 100 -2.83 -10.16 -3.69
N ALA A 101 -2.10 -9.05 -3.77
CA ALA A 101 -0.65 -9.03 -3.59
C ALA A 101 -0.24 -9.54 -2.20
N HIS A 102 -0.95 -9.11 -1.15
CA HIS A 102 -0.74 -9.61 0.20
C HIS A 102 -0.93 -11.12 0.29
N VAL A 103 -2.09 -11.61 -0.15
CA VAL A 103 -2.43 -13.04 -0.06
C VAL A 103 -1.48 -13.91 -0.87
N LEU A 104 -1.07 -13.46 -2.06
CA LEU A 104 -0.10 -14.19 -2.88
C LEU A 104 1.29 -14.20 -2.24
N THR A 105 1.68 -13.12 -1.56
CA THR A 105 2.95 -13.08 -0.81
C THR A 105 2.91 -14.03 0.38
N ASP A 106 1.77 -14.20 1.01
CA ASP A 106 1.65 -15.13 2.14
C ASP A 106 1.73 -16.60 1.74
N CYS A 107 1.45 -16.94 0.48
CA CYS A 107 1.74 -18.28 -0.04
C CYS A 107 3.23 -18.65 0.05
N PHE A 108 4.14 -17.71 0.32
CA PHE A 108 5.56 -18.01 0.40
C PHE A 108 6.04 -18.48 1.78
N ASP A 109 5.28 -18.28 2.86
CA ASP A 109 5.69 -18.83 4.16
C ASP A 109 5.31 -20.32 4.31
N SER A 110 5.70 -20.95 5.42
CA SER A 110 5.51 -22.38 5.69
C SER A 110 4.08 -22.83 5.99
N VAL A 111 3.14 -21.90 6.21
CA VAL A 111 1.71 -22.19 6.38
C VAL A 111 0.96 -21.90 5.09
N GLY A 112 1.27 -20.78 4.44
CA GLY A 112 0.54 -20.33 3.28
C GLY A 112 -0.87 -19.82 3.62
N VAL A 113 -1.77 -19.94 2.66
CA VAL A 113 -3.16 -19.46 2.76
C VAL A 113 -4.14 -20.40 2.08
N MET A 114 -5.40 -20.40 2.54
CA MET A 114 -6.51 -21.03 1.83
C MET A 114 -6.92 -20.19 0.60
N LEU A 115 -6.03 -20.08 -0.39
CA LEU A 115 -6.10 -19.10 -1.50
C LEU A 115 -7.49 -19.03 -2.19
N PHE A 116 -8.13 -20.18 -2.35
CA PHE A 116 -9.42 -20.36 -3.03
C PHE A 116 -10.61 -20.65 -2.11
N PHE A 117 -10.49 -20.42 -0.80
CA PHE A 117 -11.64 -20.46 0.09
C PHE A 117 -12.72 -19.45 -0.38
N PRO A 118 -14.03 -19.77 -0.32
CA PRO A 118 -14.66 -20.91 0.38
C PRO A 118 -14.83 -22.19 -0.44
N PHE A 119 -14.22 -22.30 -1.63
CA PHE A 119 -14.41 -23.46 -2.51
C PHE A 119 -13.55 -24.66 -2.12
N THR A 120 -12.45 -24.40 -1.41
CA THR A 120 -11.56 -25.39 -0.80
C THR A 120 -10.87 -24.74 0.40
N ASP A 121 -10.56 -25.52 1.41
CA ASP A 121 -9.77 -25.19 2.60
C ASP A 121 -8.27 -25.56 2.43
N GLN A 122 -7.85 -25.99 1.25
CA GLN A 122 -6.45 -26.30 0.96
C GLN A 122 -5.55 -25.07 1.10
N HIS A 123 -4.50 -25.19 1.93
CA HIS A 123 -3.42 -24.21 2.00
C HIS A 123 -2.45 -24.32 0.81
N TYR A 124 -2.09 -23.16 0.28
CA TYR A 124 -1.08 -22.99 -0.75
C TYR A 124 0.15 -22.37 -0.11
N SER A 125 1.21 -23.15 -0.01
CA SER A 125 2.49 -22.76 0.56
C SER A 125 3.62 -23.20 -0.34
N THR A 126 4.64 -22.35 -0.49
CA THR A 126 5.94 -22.75 -1.05
C THR A 126 6.94 -23.05 0.06
N GLY A 127 6.71 -22.59 1.28
CA GLY A 127 7.58 -22.82 2.43
C GLY A 127 8.94 -22.13 2.33
N MET A 128 9.03 -20.99 1.65
CA MET A 128 10.27 -20.22 1.48
C MET A 128 10.85 -19.76 2.81
N TRP A 129 10.01 -19.31 3.75
CA TRP A 129 10.41 -18.96 5.12
C TRP A 129 9.39 -19.44 6.15
N ALA A 130 9.78 -19.46 7.42
CA ALA A 130 8.93 -19.91 8.52
C ALA A 130 7.80 -18.93 8.83
N TYR A 131 6.61 -19.47 9.08
CA TYR A 131 5.55 -18.81 9.83
C TYR A 131 5.72 -19.14 11.32
N ALA A 132 6.09 -18.15 12.13
CA ALA A 132 6.52 -18.35 13.52
C ALA A 132 5.67 -17.56 14.54
N ALA A 133 4.40 -17.26 14.22
CA ALA A 133 3.58 -16.39 15.07
C ALA A 133 3.33 -16.91 16.49
N GLN A 134 3.45 -18.22 16.72
CA GLN A 134 3.40 -18.86 18.05
C GLN A 134 4.51 -18.37 19.00
N GLU A 135 5.67 -17.96 18.45
CA GLU A 135 6.78 -17.33 19.17
C GLU A 135 6.48 -15.88 19.58
N GLY A 136 5.27 -15.39 19.26
CA GLY A 136 4.87 -14.01 19.49
C GLY A 136 5.49 -13.05 18.47
N ARG A 137 5.20 -11.75 18.67
CA ARG A 137 5.56 -10.70 17.71
C ARG A 137 7.07 -10.64 17.43
N TYR A 138 7.87 -10.69 18.48
CA TYR A 138 9.32 -10.52 18.43
C TYR A 138 10.01 -11.77 17.86
N GLY A 139 9.60 -12.97 18.27
CA GLY A 139 10.10 -14.21 17.70
C GLY A 139 9.75 -14.39 16.23
N ASP A 140 8.51 -14.06 15.82
CA ASP A 140 8.09 -14.10 14.41
C ASP A 140 8.90 -13.11 13.55
N ALA A 141 9.17 -11.91 14.07
CA ALA A 141 10.03 -10.94 13.40
C ALA A 141 11.48 -11.42 13.30
N ALA A 142 12.05 -11.96 14.38
CA ALA A 142 13.41 -12.50 14.37
C ALA A 142 13.54 -13.66 13.38
N ALA A 143 12.54 -14.54 13.31
CA ALA A 143 12.52 -15.65 12.35
C ALA A 143 12.49 -15.15 10.90
N TYR A 144 11.64 -14.16 10.62
CA TYR A 144 11.53 -13.58 9.29
C TYR A 144 12.83 -12.89 8.85
N TYR A 145 13.39 -12.03 9.71
CA TYR A 145 14.59 -11.25 9.40
C TYR A 145 15.91 -12.05 9.54
N GLY A 146 15.87 -13.22 10.18
CA GLY A 146 16.94 -14.20 10.23
C GLY A 146 16.87 -15.27 9.12
N SER A 147 16.06 -15.08 8.08
CA SER A 147 15.87 -16.08 7.01
C SER A 147 15.62 -15.46 5.63
N LEU A 148 15.17 -16.27 4.67
CA LEU A 148 14.77 -15.80 3.33
C LEU A 148 13.64 -14.77 3.33
N GLY A 149 12.94 -14.56 4.46
CA GLY A 149 12.03 -13.42 4.63
C GLY A 149 12.73 -12.07 4.45
N LEU A 150 13.94 -11.89 5.02
CA LEU A 150 14.76 -10.70 4.77
C LEU A 150 15.10 -10.55 3.28
N ALA A 151 15.43 -11.64 2.60
CA ALA A 151 15.75 -11.61 1.17
C ALA A 151 14.55 -11.13 0.34
N TRP A 152 13.33 -11.49 0.72
CA TRP A 152 12.10 -11.03 0.09
C TRP A 152 11.89 -9.51 0.25
N ASP A 153 12.07 -8.98 1.45
CA ASP A 153 11.98 -7.53 1.71
C ASP A 153 13.07 -6.76 0.93
N LEU A 154 14.31 -7.27 0.91
CA LEU A 154 15.41 -6.68 0.14
C LEU A 154 15.17 -6.73 -1.36
N PHE A 155 14.52 -7.78 -1.87
CA PHE A 155 14.12 -7.86 -3.28
C PHE A 155 13.17 -6.72 -3.64
N TRP A 156 12.14 -6.45 -2.84
CA TRP A 156 11.22 -5.34 -3.09
C TRP A 156 11.88 -3.98 -2.94
N LEU A 157 12.80 -3.82 -1.99
CA LEU A 157 13.62 -2.61 -1.86
C LEU A 157 14.49 -2.39 -3.11
N ALA A 158 15.14 -3.43 -3.62
CA ALA A 158 15.95 -3.37 -4.84
C ALA A 158 15.08 -3.06 -6.08
N MET A 159 13.91 -3.67 -6.19
CA MET A 159 12.93 -3.38 -7.25
C MET A 159 12.49 -1.91 -7.19
N LEU A 160 12.24 -1.36 -6.01
CA LEU A 160 11.89 0.04 -5.84
C LEU A 160 13.06 0.97 -6.14
N ALA A 161 14.28 0.62 -5.75
CA ALA A 161 15.48 1.36 -6.13
C ALA A 161 15.67 1.40 -7.66
N TYR A 162 15.48 0.26 -8.34
CA TYR A 162 15.47 0.21 -9.81
C TYR A 162 14.35 1.08 -10.41
N ASN A 163 13.22 1.17 -9.72
CA ASN A 163 12.05 1.96 -10.10
C ASN A 163 11.96 3.32 -9.38
N TYR A 164 13.08 3.91 -8.94
CA TYR A 164 13.12 5.10 -8.06
C TYR A 164 12.32 6.30 -8.56
N ARG A 165 12.06 6.40 -9.88
CA ARG A 165 11.20 7.43 -10.46
C ARG A 165 9.80 7.48 -9.82
N SER A 166 9.29 6.35 -9.34
CA SER A 166 8.04 6.27 -8.59
C SER A 166 8.06 7.08 -7.30
N LEU A 167 9.24 7.29 -6.70
CA LEU A 167 9.43 8.09 -5.48
C LEU A 167 9.63 9.59 -5.80
N THR A 168 9.52 10.04 -7.04
CA THR A 168 9.72 11.46 -7.36
C THR A 168 8.47 12.30 -7.12
N ALA A 169 8.65 13.57 -6.75
CA ALA A 169 7.56 14.54 -6.67
C ALA A 169 6.79 14.66 -7.99
N LYS A 170 7.50 14.54 -9.12
CA LYS A 170 6.90 14.54 -10.46
C LYS A 170 5.94 13.37 -10.64
N TYR A 171 6.37 12.16 -10.30
CA TYR A 171 5.52 10.97 -10.40
C TYR A 171 4.31 11.06 -9.47
N PHE A 172 4.49 11.52 -8.24
CA PHE A 172 3.39 11.74 -7.30
C PHE A 172 2.33 12.68 -7.91
N LYS A 173 2.73 13.85 -8.42
CA LYS A 173 1.82 14.85 -8.98
C LYS A 173 1.15 14.40 -10.28
N GLN A 174 1.84 13.63 -11.12
CA GLN A 174 1.35 13.25 -12.45
C GLN A 174 0.54 11.95 -12.46
N HIS A 175 0.83 11.03 -11.54
CA HIS A 175 0.27 9.68 -11.58
C HIS A 175 -0.48 9.31 -10.30
N VAL A 176 0.07 9.62 -9.12
CA VAL A 176 -0.52 9.19 -7.84
C VAL A 176 -1.68 10.09 -7.42
N TYR A 177 -1.42 11.40 -7.32
CA TYR A 177 -2.42 12.38 -6.88
C TYR A 177 -3.67 12.38 -7.78
N PRO A 178 -3.57 12.42 -9.12
CA PRO A 178 -4.75 12.48 -9.99
C PRO A 178 -5.54 11.16 -10.08
N ALA A 179 -4.95 10.04 -9.65
CA ALA A 179 -5.59 8.74 -9.69
C ALA A 179 -6.36 8.41 -8.39
N ASP A 180 -6.28 9.26 -7.38
CA ASP A 180 -6.80 8.95 -6.05
C ASP A 180 -7.57 10.13 -5.41
N PRO A 181 -8.91 10.00 -5.26
CA PRO A 181 -9.75 11.04 -4.67
C PRO A 181 -9.37 11.42 -3.24
N ALA A 182 -8.73 10.52 -2.49
CA ALA A 182 -8.43 10.76 -1.08
C ALA A 182 -7.38 11.86 -0.91
N TRP A 183 -6.43 12.03 -1.84
CA TRP A 183 -5.48 13.14 -1.79
C TRP A 183 -6.17 14.49 -2.00
N GLY A 184 -7.11 14.56 -2.95
CA GLY A 184 -7.94 15.75 -3.15
C GLY A 184 -8.80 16.05 -1.93
N TRP A 185 -9.40 15.02 -1.32
CA TRP A 185 -10.15 15.17 -0.07
C TRP A 185 -9.28 15.70 1.07
N LEU A 186 -8.09 15.12 1.29
CA LEU A 186 -7.13 15.57 2.30
C LEU A 186 -6.71 17.03 2.08
N ARG A 187 -6.44 17.40 0.82
CA ARG A 187 -6.11 18.78 0.45
C ARG A 187 -7.24 19.74 0.77
N HIS A 188 -8.46 19.43 0.34
CA HIS A 188 -9.58 20.36 0.38
C HIS A 188 -10.33 20.39 1.71
N ARG A 189 -10.42 19.26 2.41
CA ARG A 189 -11.18 19.15 3.67
C ARG A 189 -10.30 19.27 4.90
N VAL A 190 -9.10 18.71 4.86
CA VAL A 190 -8.15 18.79 5.99
C VAL A 190 -7.20 19.98 5.83
N GLY A 191 -7.10 20.57 4.63
CA GLY A 191 -6.24 21.73 4.39
C GLY A 191 -4.76 21.38 4.28
N LEU A 192 -4.43 20.12 3.98
CA LEU A 192 -3.03 19.69 3.87
C LEU A 192 -2.37 20.28 2.61
N SER A 193 -1.16 20.83 2.78
CA SER A 193 -0.38 21.38 1.67
C SER A 193 0.17 20.28 0.75
N ASP A 194 0.43 20.61 -0.52
CA ASP A 194 1.02 19.69 -1.50
C ASP A 194 2.36 19.09 -1.00
N ARG A 195 3.13 19.86 -0.23
CA ARG A 195 4.39 19.39 0.39
C ARG A 195 4.12 18.32 1.45
N PHE A 196 3.09 18.52 2.26
CA PHE A 196 2.72 17.56 3.28
C PHE A 196 2.16 16.27 2.68
N LEU A 197 1.33 16.36 1.64
CA LEU A 197 0.83 15.18 0.93
C LEU A 197 1.96 14.38 0.27
N LEU A 198 2.93 15.06 -0.34
CA LEU A 198 4.12 14.41 -0.87
C LEU A 198 4.95 13.76 0.25
N ALA A 199 5.11 14.42 1.39
CA ALA A 199 5.81 13.86 2.54
C ALA A 199 5.10 12.62 3.08
N LEU A 200 3.77 12.60 3.16
CA LEU A 200 2.98 11.40 3.51
C LEU A 200 3.23 10.28 2.50
N TYR A 201 3.21 10.58 1.20
CA TYR A 201 3.52 9.61 0.16
C TYR A 201 4.93 9.03 0.31
N HIS A 202 5.93 9.81 0.72
CA HIS A 202 7.30 9.33 0.96
C HIS A 202 7.49 8.66 2.32
N ALA A 203 6.68 9.01 3.32
CA ALA A 203 6.78 8.48 4.67
C ALA A 203 6.59 6.95 4.68
N TYR A 204 5.73 6.41 3.82
CA TYR A 204 5.54 4.96 3.70
C TYR A 204 6.79 4.24 3.17
N PHE A 205 7.45 4.79 2.15
CA PHE A 205 8.73 4.27 1.68
C PHE A 205 9.78 4.32 2.79
N LEU A 206 9.93 5.48 3.45
CA LEU A 206 10.91 5.63 4.52
C LEU A 206 10.64 4.65 5.66
N TYR A 207 9.38 4.52 6.08
CA TYR A 207 8.96 3.58 7.10
C TYR A 207 9.28 2.14 6.71
N GLY A 208 8.90 1.69 5.51
CA GLY A 208 9.18 0.33 5.03
C GLY A 208 10.68 0.05 4.96
N ALA A 209 11.46 0.95 4.34
CA ALA A 209 12.91 0.80 4.21
C ALA A 209 13.61 0.78 5.59
N CYS A 210 13.30 1.73 6.46
CA CYS A 210 13.86 1.75 7.82
C CYS A 210 13.46 0.52 8.62
N ARG A 211 12.24 0.01 8.45
CA ARG A 211 11.75 -1.15 9.19
C ARG A 211 12.54 -2.42 8.86
N ILE A 212 12.93 -2.63 7.60
CA ILE A 212 13.80 -3.75 7.19
C ILE A 212 15.10 -3.72 8.00
N PHE A 213 15.81 -2.60 7.97
CA PHE A 213 17.10 -2.48 8.64
C PHE A 213 16.96 -2.50 10.16
N ALA A 214 15.95 -1.83 10.72
CA ALA A 214 15.73 -1.77 12.15
C ALA A 214 15.44 -3.14 12.74
N TRP A 215 14.53 -3.93 12.15
CA TRP A 215 14.26 -5.28 12.64
C TRP A 215 15.41 -6.24 12.38
N THR A 216 16.13 -6.09 11.27
CA THR A 216 17.33 -6.92 11.02
C THR A 216 18.38 -6.64 12.08
N ILE A 217 18.68 -5.37 12.37
CA ILE A 217 19.64 -4.99 13.41
C ILE A 217 19.16 -5.50 14.76
N TRP A 218 17.91 -5.29 15.12
CA TRP A 218 17.35 -5.78 16.39
C TRP A 218 17.46 -7.31 16.50
N ALA A 219 17.06 -8.06 15.47
CA ALA A 219 17.13 -9.52 15.48
C ALA A 219 18.56 -10.03 15.64
N GLN A 220 19.54 -9.39 14.97
CA GLN A 220 20.93 -9.82 15.01
C GLN A 220 21.68 -9.37 16.27
N THR A 221 21.30 -8.23 16.87
CA THR A 221 22.07 -7.60 17.97
C THR A 221 21.41 -7.70 19.33
N SER A 222 20.09 -7.87 19.39
CA SER A 222 19.32 -7.98 20.64
C SER A 222 18.84 -9.41 20.90
N GLU A 223 18.49 -10.16 19.85
CA GLU A 223 18.02 -11.55 19.99
C GLU A 223 19.10 -12.59 19.65
N ASP A 224 20.28 -12.14 19.18
CA ASP A 224 21.36 -13.01 18.68
C ASP A 224 20.85 -14.07 17.67
N ALA A 225 19.81 -13.73 16.89
CA ALA A 225 19.10 -14.66 16.02
C ALA A 225 20.01 -15.17 14.88
N PRO A 226 20.34 -16.47 14.81
CA PRO A 226 21.20 -16.99 13.76
C PRO A 226 20.58 -16.83 12.37
N MET A 227 21.41 -16.44 11.40
CA MET A 227 20.95 -16.36 10.01
C MET A 227 20.85 -17.75 9.38
N ASP A 228 19.68 -18.09 8.84
CA ASP A 228 19.42 -19.34 8.12
C ASP A 228 18.77 -19.08 6.76
N TRP A 229 19.59 -19.13 5.72
CA TRP A 229 19.17 -18.90 4.34
C TRP A 229 18.58 -20.15 3.65
N LYS A 230 18.38 -21.24 4.40
CA LYS A 230 17.76 -22.44 3.84
C LYS A 230 16.27 -22.20 3.60
N TRP A 231 15.76 -22.86 2.57
CA TRP A 231 14.34 -22.90 2.29
C TRP A 231 13.58 -23.48 3.48
N GLY A 232 12.57 -22.73 3.97
CA GLY A 232 11.79 -23.09 5.15
C GLY A 232 12.48 -22.81 6.48
N GLY A 233 13.65 -22.16 6.49
CA GLY A 233 14.29 -21.66 7.70
C GLY A 233 13.49 -20.54 8.39
N PRO A 234 13.86 -20.17 9.62
CA PRO A 234 15.00 -20.68 10.36
C PRO A 234 14.74 -22.03 11.06
N TYR A 235 15.81 -22.80 11.29
CA TYR A 235 15.74 -24.07 12.05
C TYR A 235 15.52 -23.91 13.57
N TRP A 236 15.75 -22.72 14.12
CA TRP A 236 15.83 -22.47 15.56
C TRP A 236 14.53 -21.94 16.18
N VAL A 237 13.48 -21.69 15.38
CA VAL A 237 12.15 -21.34 15.87
C VAL A 237 11.21 -22.53 15.78
N ASP A 238 10.22 -22.59 16.67
CA ASP A 238 9.02 -23.35 16.39
C ASP A 238 8.30 -22.68 15.21
N LYS A 239 7.99 -23.47 14.18
CA LYS A 239 7.32 -22.98 12.96
C LYS A 239 6.09 -23.81 12.68
N ALA A 240 5.02 -23.13 12.28
CA ALA A 240 3.82 -23.82 11.83
C ALA A 240 4.04 -24.31 10.39
N THR A 241 3.58 -25.52 10.12
CA THR A 241 3.56 -26.12 8.78
C THR A 241 2.22 -26.81 8.58
N VAL A 242 1.72 -26.78 7.35
CA VAL A 242 0.52 -27.54 6.98
C VAL A 242 0.94 -28.80 6.23
N GLU A 243 0.32 -29.93 6.54
CA GLU A 243 0.52 -31.15 5.77
C GLU A 243 -0.12 -31.00 4.39
N HIS A 244 0.67 -31.22 3.34
CA HIS A 244 0.13 -31.18 1.98
C HIS A 244 -0.51 -32.52 1.61
N PRO A 245 -1.71 -32.50 1.01
CA PRO A 245 -2.34 -33.72 0.53
C PRO A 245 -1.52 -34.34 -0.62
N PRO A 246 -1.77 -35.62 -0.98
CA PRO A 246 -1.16 -36.24 -2.15
C PRO A 246 -1.35 -35.38 -3.40
N VAL A 247 -0.37 -35.38 -4.31
CA VAL A 247 -0.35 -34.52 -5.51
C VAL A 247 -1.64 -34.56 -6.32
N THR A 248 -2.26 -35.74 -6.45
CA THR A 248 -3.53 -35.90 -7.17
C THR A 248 -4.69 -35.17 -6.50
N GLU A 249 -4.77 -35.24 -5.17
CA GLU A 249 -5.78 -34.53 -4.38
C GLU A 249 -5.48 -33.03 -4.38
N PHE A 250 -4.21 -32.64 -4.25
CA PHE A 250 -3.79 -31.25 -4.34
C PHE A 250 -4.26 -30.61 -5.65
N LEU A 251 -4.00 -31.28 -6.79
CA LEU A 251 -4.41 -30.80 -8.12
C LEU A 251 -5.93 -30.77 -8.28
N ALA A 252 -6.65 -31.77 -7.75
CA ALA A 252 -8.11 -31.80 -7.79
C ALA A 252 -8.71 -30.63 -7.01
N ASN A 253 -8.24 -30.39 -5.78
CA ASN A 253 -8.66 -29.27 -4.93
C ASN A 253 -8.31 -27.92 -5.56
N THR A 254 -7.13 -27.81 -6.21
CA THR A 254 -6.78 -26.62 -7.00
C THR A 254 -7.73 -26.38 -8.15
N LEU A 255 -8.10 -27.42 -8.89
CA LEU A 255 -9.05 -27.29 -10.00
C LEU A 255 -10.44 -26.88 -9.49
N VAL A 256 -10.92 -27.49 -8.41
CA VAL A 256 -12.19 -27.12 -7.75
C VAL A 256 -12.15 -25.67 -7.27
N GLY A 257 -11.09 -25.30 -6.55
CA GLY A 257 -10.90 -23.96 -6.00
C GLY A 257 -10.87 -22.87 -7.08
N LEU A 258 -10.05 -23.08 -8.11
CA LEU A 258 -9.92 -22.15 -9.23
C LEU A 258 -11.23 -22.03 -10.01
N THR A 259 -11.88 -23.15 -10.32
CA THR A 259 -13.16 -23.15 -11.04
C THR A 259 -14.23 -22.43 -10.23
N GLY A 260 -14.29 -22.70 -8.93
CA GLY A 260 -15.18 -22.02 -7.99
C GLY A 260 -14.96 -20.52 -7.95
N LEU A 261 -13.69 -20.07 -7.85
CA LEU A 261 -13.34 -18.65 -7.86
C LEU A 261 -13.73 -17.97 -9.17
N VAL A 262 -13.44 -18.59 -10.31
CA VAL A 262 -13.80 -18.04 -11.64
C VAL A 262 -15.32 -17.93 -11.78
N ALA A 263 -16.06 -18.99 -11.42
CA ALA A 263 -17.52 -19.00 -11.46
C ALA A 263 -18.10 -17.93 -10.51
N PHE A 264 -17.56 -17.79 -9.30
CA PHE A 264 -17.94 -16.76 -8.34
C PHE A 264 -17.72 -15.35 -8.90
N CYS A 265 -16.51 -15.05 -9.38
CA CYS A 265 -16.20 -13.76 -9.99
C CYS A 265 -17.15 -13.45 -11.15
N TRP A 266 -17.42 -14.44 -12.01
CA TRP A 266 -18.34 -14.30 -13.13
C TRP A 266 -19.77 -14.00 -12.68
N VAL A 267 -20.33 -14.81 -11.79
CA VAL A 267 -21.71 -14.65 -11.28
C VAL A 267 -21.86 -13.32 -10.55
N VAL A 268 -20.91 -12.98 -9.67
CA VAL A 268 -20.94 -11.73 -8.91
C VAL A 268 -20.80 -10.51 -9.82
N TRP A 269 -19.95 -10.60 -10.84
CA TRP A 269 -19.84 -9.56 -11.87
C TRP A 269 -21.15 -9.36 -12.61
N LEU A 270 -21.80 -10.43 -13.08
CA LEU A 270 -23.07 -10.35 -13.79
C LEU A 270 -24.22 -9.83 -12.91
N ALA A 271 -24.31 -10.32 -11.67
CA ALA A 271 -25.39 -10.01 -10.76
C ALA A 271 -25.33 -8.56 -10.26
N VAL A 272 -24.14 -8.10 -9.84
CA VAL A 272 -23.98 -6.83 -9.13
C VAL A 272 -22.79 -6.02 -9.64
N GLY A 273 -21.62 -6.64 -9.83
CA GLY A 273 -20.37 -5.94 -10.13
C GLY A 273 -20.44 -5.05 -11.37
N ARG A 274 -20.99 -5.55 -12.49
CA ARG A 274 -21.16 -4.80 -13.74
C ARG A 274 -22.04 -3.57 -13.55
N ARG A 275 -23.15 -3.70 -12.81
CA ARG A 275 -24.08 -2.58 -12.55
C ARG A 275 -23.41 -1.51 -11.69
N LEU A 276 -22.73 -1.91 -10.61
CA LEU A 276 -22.00 -0.98 -9.74
C LEU A 276 -20.87 -0.29 -10.51
N TRP A 277 -20.11 -1.05 -11.30
CA TRP A 277 -19.04 -0.53 -12.13
C TRP A 277 -19.55 0.53 -13.09
N LEU A 278 -20.56 0.22 -13.90
CA LEU A 278 -21.12 1.15 -14.90
C LEU A 278 -21.72 2.41 -14.27
N ARG A 279 -22.32 2.31 -13.08
CA ARG A 279 -22.88 3.47 -12.34
C ARG A 279 -21.84 4.34 -11.65
N THR A 280 -20.60 3.87 -11.57
CA THR A 280 -19.50 4.59 -10.94
C THR A 280 -18.69 5.31 -12.02
N PRO A 281 -18.75 6.65 -12.17
CA PRO A 281 -17.92 7.35 -13.14
C PRO A 281 -16.43 7.28 -12.75
N PRO A 282 -15.49 7.29 -13.71
CA PRO A 282 -14.07 7.49 -13.42
C PRO A 282 -13.84 8.80 -12.66
N TYR A 283 -12.94 8.82 -11.67
CA TYR A 283 -12.71 9.99 -10.82
C TYR A 283 -12.30 11.25 -11.61
N ALA A 284 -11.55 11.08 -12.70
CA ALA A 284 -11.12 12.20 -13.56
C ALA A 284 -12.30 12.99 -14.16
N GLU A 285 -13.46 12.38 -14.36
CA GLU A 285 -14.66 13.07 -14.83
C GLU A 285 -15.32 13.90 -13.71
N VAL A 286 -15.19 13.47 -12.45
CA VAL A 286 -15.81 14.14 -11.29
C VAL A 286 -15.05 15.41 -10.88
N GLU A 287 -13.71 15.41 -10.93
CA GLU A 287 -12.91 16.59 -10.57
C GLU A 287 -12.96 17.68 -11.65
N PHE A 288 -13.01 17.30 -12.94
CA PHE A 288 -13.20 18.26 -14.03
C PHE A 288 -14.51 19.04 -13.88
N VAL A 289 -15.62 18.34 -13.56
CA VAL A 289 -16.93 18.98 -13.34
C VAL A 289 -16.91 19.95 -12.14
N ARG A 290 -16.23 19.62 -11.04
CA ARG A 290 -16.17 20.49 -9.86
C ARG A 290 -15.29 21.72 -10.05
N THR A 291 -14.23 21.61 -10.84
CA THR A 291 -13.32 22.73 -11.12
C THR A 291 -13.80 23.63 -12.25
N SER A 292 -14.69 23.12 -13.12
CA SER A 292 -15.32 23.90 -14.19
C SER A 292 -16.53 24.72 -13.74
N VAL A 293 -17.08 24.50 -12.54
CA VAL A 293 -18.09 25.39 -11.97
C VAL A 293 -17.36 26.67 -11.53
N PRO A 294 -17.63 27.82 -12.15
CA PRO A 294 -17.02 29.08 -11.72
C PRO A 294 -17.34 29.28 -10.25
N ARG A 295 -16.34 29.56 -9.42
CA ARG A 295 -16.62 30.09 -8.09
C ARG A 295 -17.54 31.29 -8.27
N PRO A 296 -18.63 31.41 -7.49
CA PRO A 296 -19.38 32.66 -7.50
C PRO A 296 -18.36 33.77 -7.26
N ARG A 297 -18.28 34.72 -8.21
CA ARG A 297 -17.57 35.97 -7.95
C ARG A 297 -18.20 36.50 -6.67
N HIS A 298 -17.47 36.47 -5.57
CA HIS A 298 -17.78 37.42 -4.52
C HIS A 298 -17.73 38.77 -5.22
N SER A 299 -18.89 39.42 -5.27
CA SER A 299 -19.04 40.77 -5.76
C SER A 299 -17.95 41.60 -5.09
N GLU A 300 -17.06 42.12 -5.92
CA GLU A 300 -16.40 43.39 -5.64
C GLU A 300 -17.53 44.38 -5.39
N GLU A 301 -17.83 44.64 -4.12
CA GLU A 301 -18.78 45.67 -3.74
C GLU A 301 -18.15 46.46 -2.59
N ASN A 302 -17.67 47.64 -2.98
CA ASN A 302 -17.42 48.84 -2.19
C ASN A 302 -16.13 48.90 -1.35
N ASP A 303 -15.04 49.27 -2.01
CA ASP A 303 -13.99 50.13 -1.45
C ASP A 303 -13.70 51.27 -2.46
N GLU A 304 -14.72 52.05 -2.79
CA GLU A 304 -14.57 53.42 -3.29
C GLU A 304 -14.95 54.36 -2.15
N ASP A 305 -13.96 55.06 -1.58
CA ASP A 305 -14.05 56.46 -1.15
C ASP A 305 -12.79 56.84 -0.35
N GLY A 306 -11.94 57.70 -0.92
CA GLY A 306 -10.80 58.25 -0.20
C GLY A 306 -9.73 58.98 -1.02
N GLU A 307 -10.12 59.83 -1.97
CA GLU A 307 -9.21 60.85 -2.53
C GLU A 307 -8.64 61.76 -1.42
N ARG A 308 -7.32 61.96 -1.43
CA ARG A 308 -6.76 63.31 -1.25
C ARG A 308 -5.34 63.44 -1.83
N ALA A 309 -5.23 64.39 -2.77
CA ALA A 309 -4.02 64.94 -3.35
C ALA A 309 -3.19 65.74 -2.33
N ASP A 310 -1.87 65.76 -2.50
CA ASP A 310 -1.02 66.96 -2.30
C ASP A 310 0.37 66.76 -2.94
N ASP A 311 0.50 67.22 -4.18
CA ASP A 311 1.42 68.26 -4.67
C ASP A 311 2.85 68.32 -4.08
N GLY A 312 3.88 68.19 -4.94
CA GLY A 312 5.28 68.29 -4.52
C GLY A 312 6.30 68.24 -5.64
N GLU A 313 6.25 69.25 -6.50
CA GLU A 313 7.21 69.66 -7.53
C GLU A 313 8.66 69.83 -7.02
N ARG A 314 9.67 69.33 -7.76
CA ARG A 314 10.99 69.99 -8.02
C ARG A 314 11.96 69.16 -8.86
N ASP A 315 12.07 69.56 -10.12
CA ASP A 315 13.24 70.05 -10.85
C ASP A 315 14.67 69.49 -10.61
N ASP A 316 15.26 69.18 -11.77
CA ASP A 316 16.62 69.50 -12.25
C ASP A 316 17.85 68.93 -11.54
N ALA A 317 18.65 68.17 -12.30
CA ALA A 317 19.84 68.72 -12.97
C ALA A 317 20.75 67.64 -13.55
N ALA A 318 21.37 67.99 -14.67
CA ALA A 318 22.25 67.21 -15.52
C ALA A 318 23.69 67.08 -15.00
N SER A 319 24.42 66.05 -15.48
CA SER A 319 25.83 66.03 -15.92
C SER A 319 26.31 64.56 -15.93
N ALA A 320 26.63 63.92 -17.06
CA ALA A 320 27.77 64.08 -17.97
C ALA A 320 29.07 63.40 -17.48
N GLU A 321 29.80 62.83 -18.46
CA GLU A 321 31.15 62.20 -18.43
C GLU A 321 31.17 60.67 -18.20
N ALA A 322 31.41 59.84 -19.25
CA ALA A 322 32.69 59.53 -19.93
C ALA A 322 33.62 58.68 -19.03
N GLU A 323 34.29 57.59 -19.40
CA GLU A 323 34.51 56.81 -20.63
C GLU A 323 35.14 55.44 -20.18
N PRO A 324 35.86 54.60 -20.96
CA PRO A 324 35.55 53.17 -21.08
C PRO A 324 36.68 52.23 -20.60
N GLY A 325 36.41 50.92 -20.70
CA GLY A 325 37.45 49.95 -21.04
C GLY A 325 37.72 48.86 -20.00
N ARG A 326 37.43 47.62 -20.38
CA ARG A 326 38.39 46.51 -20.28
C ARG A 326 37.90 45.31 -21.09
N GLN A 327 38.55 45.12 -22.23
CA GLN A 327 38.73 43.81 -22.84
C GLN A 327 39.70 42.98 -21.98
N SER A 328 39.46 41.69 -21.88
CA SER A 328 40.54 40.71 -21.77
C SER A 328 40.14 39.37 -22.38
N PRO A 329 41.12 38.59 -22.85
CA PRO A 329 40.99 37.78 -24.05
C PRO A 329 40.80 36.28 -23.78
N ASP A 330 40.48 35.62 -24.87
CA ASP A 330 40.51 34.18 -25.12
C ASP A 330 41.90 33.52 -24.94
N ARG A 331 41.82 32.21 -24.67
CA ARG A 331 42.76 31.09 -24.95
C ARG A 331 43.95 30.84 -24.01
N ALA A 332 43.94 29.66 -23.39
CA ALA A 332 44.71 28.49 -23.85
C ALA A 332 44.08 27.19 -23.32
#